data_AF-A0A553PQR7-F1
#
_entry.id   AF-A0A553PQR7-F1
#
_cell.length_a   1.000
_cell.length_b   1.000
_cell.length_c   1.000
_cell.angle_alpha   90.00
_cell.angle_beta   90.00
_cell.angle_gamma   90.00
#
_symmetry.space_group_name_H-M   'P 1'
#
loop_
_entity.id
_entity.type
_entity.pdbx_description
1 polymer ?
#
loop_
_entity_poly.entity_id
_entity_poly.type
_entity_poly.pdbx_seq_one_letter_code
_entity_poly.pdbx_strand_id
1 'polypeptide(L)'
;MPEDPVTQNRGKSEKPRSSKQDVGEIDSASSQGPPPVAMGGPDSNAHEKDQAKWNPFFLSNPGHAIAIRIKELDQCCCANVPCISIVKEYCESSSLHGLRYITEDGRHWTERILWVFLCTMGFVLTIYFIYPIWAKWNEKPTITTLDSTDHPVWEIDFPAVTVCPANKVVRSKFEDVYRKQGWKNDYGISQNNLKRLIEMMVHFKSMNGVDMDKYQDLQQVIELIGMTKLTKLMAEVMPSCDELILRCWWQGQINNCASIFEVRKTNDGFCCTFNAIKLSESID
;
A
#
# COMPACT_ATOMS: atom_id res chain seq x y z
N MET A 1 28.62 -41.15 -40.36
CA MET A 1 29.20 -40.68 -41.63
C MET A 1 28.09 -40.56 -42.65
N PRO A 2 28.03 -39.50 -43.47
CA PRO A 2 28.93 -38.32 -43.55
C PRO A 2 28.22 -37.05 -43.02
N GLU A 3 28.81 -36.04 -42.36
CA GLU A 3 30.08 -35.28 -42.46
C GLU A 3 30.26 -34.47 -43.75
N ASP A 4 30.43 -33.15 -43.53
CA ASP A 4 31.10 -32.08 -44.31
C ASP A 4 30.34 -31.22 -45.36
N PRO A 5 30.76 -29.95 -45.62
CA PRO A 5 31.81 -29.15 -44.96
C PRO A 5 31.46 -27.70 -44.58
N VAL A 6 32.33 -27.22 -43.70
CA VAL A 6 32.71 -25.85 -43.33
C VAL A 6 32.95 -24.92 -44.52
N THR A 7 32.43 -23.69 -44.46
CA THR A 7 33.03 -22.52 -45.15
C THR A 7 33.57 -21.52 -44.14
N GLN A 8 34.88 -21.38 -44.21
CA GLN A 8 35.75 -20.43 -43.54
C GLN A 8 35.60 -19.06 -44.22
N ASN A 9 35.43 -17.98 -43.47
CA ASN A 9 35.85 -16.66 -43.96
C ASN A 9 36.51 -15.83 -42.87
N ARG A 10 37.66 -15.31 -43.24
CA ARG A 10 38.73 -14.78 -42.42
C ARG A 10 38.68 -13.26 -42.51
N GLY A 11 38.57 -12.61 -41.35
CA GLY A 11 39.19 -11.32 -41.03
C GLY A 11 38.71 -10.06 -41.78
N LYS A 12 38.17 -9.11 -41.01
CA LYS A 12 38.74 -7.77 -40.97
C LYS A 12 38.60 -7.17 -39.57
N SER A 13 39.73 -6.72 -39.06
CA SER A 13 39.93 -6.01 -37.81
C SER A 13 39.60 -4.54 -38.05
N GLU A 14 38.71 -3.96 -37.24
CA GLU A 14 38.58 -2.50 -37.11
C GLU A 14 38.65 -2.14 -35.63
N LYS A 15 39.69 -1.38 -35.27
CA LYS A 15 39.87 -0.69 -33.99
C LYS A 15 39.35 0.75 -34.13
N PRO A 16 39.07 1.46 -33.01
CA PRO A 16 38.04 2.48 -32.92
C PRO A 16 38.49 3.84 -33.46
N ARG A 17 37.54 4.59 -34.03
CA ARG A 17 37.74 5.99 -34.40
C ARG A 17 37.41 6.89 -33.21
N SER A 18 38.44 7.58 -32.74
CA SER A 18 38.41 8.73 -31.85
C SER A 18 37.73 9.92 -32.54
N SER A 19 36.83 10.60 -31.81
CA SER A 19 36.43 11.98 -32.10
C SER A 19 36.41 12.75 -30.77
N LYS A 20 37.40 13.64 -30.64
CA LYS A 20 37.44 14.75 -29.68
C LYS A 20 36.59 15.90 -30.22
N GLN A 21 35.82 16.54 -29.35
CA GLN A 21 35.42 17.96 -29.36
C GLN A 21 34.78 18.20 -27.99
N ASP A 22 35.52 18.76 -27.04
CA ASP A 22 35.79 20.18 -26.80
C ASP A 22 34.87 20.74 -25.72
N VAL A 23 35.58 21.11 -24.66
CA VAL A 23 35.22 21.74 -23.40
C VAL A 23 34.32 22.95 -23.59
N GLY A 24 33.20 22.97 -22.85
CA GLY A 24 32.40 24.16 -22.56
C GLY A 24 32.08 24.15 -21.06
N GLU A 25 32.80 25.01 -20.33
CA GLU A 25 32.70 25.26 -18.90
C GLU A 25 31.57 26.27 -18.65
N ILE A 26 30.56 25.92 -17.85
CA ILE A 26 29.60 26.86 -17.27
C ILE A 26 29.24 26.42 -15.84
N ASP A 27 29.89 27.09 -14.90
CA ASP A 27 29.46 27.52 -13.57
C ASP A 27 28.24 26.86 -12.88
N SER A 28 28.55 26.07 -11.86
CA SER A 28 28.08 26.19 -10.46
C SER A 28 26.77 26.95 -10.19
N ALA A 29 25.67 26.22 -9.97
CA ALA A 29 24.56 26.68 -9.15
C ALA A 29 24.06 25.55 -8.24
N SER A 30 24.41 25.66 -6.96
CA SER A 30 23.92 24.85 -5.86
C SER A 30 22.42 25.06 -5.67
N SER A 31 21.62 24.02 -5.90
CA SER A 31 20.22 23.95 -5.48
C SER A 31 20.12 22.93 -4.36
N GLN A 32 20.32 23.39 -3.12
CA GLN A 32 20.00 22.62 -1.93
C GLN A 32 18.48 22.43 -1.86
N GLY A 33 18.02 21.20 -2.07
CA GLY A 33 16.66 20.81 -1.68
C GLY A 33 16.51 20.89 -0.16
N PRO A 34 15.32 21.19 0.37
CA PRO A 34 15.11 21.28 1.81
C PRO A 34 15.34 19.91 2.47
N PRO A 35 15.85 19.87 3.71
CA PRO A 35 16.15 18.62 4.41
C PRO A 35 14.86 17.86 4.78
N PRO A 36 14.95 16.54 4.97
CA PRO A 36 13.82 15.71 5.38
C PRO A 36 13.39 16.06 6.81
N VAL A 37 12.08 16.17 7.01
CA VAL A 37 11.49 16.39 8.34
C VAL A 37 11.52 15.06 9.09
N ALA A 38 12.29 15.01 10.17
CA ALA A 38 12.37 13.87 11.09
C ALA A 38 11.02 13.67 11.82
N MET A 39 10.49 12.44 11.80
CA MET A 39 9.41 12.03 12.70
C MET A 39 9.99 11.63 14.06
N GLY A 40 9.87 12.52 15.05
CA GLY A 40 10.15 12.21 16.45
C GLY A 40 8.93 11.57 17.12
N GLY A 41 9.14 10.40 17.73
CA GLY A 41 8.23 9.78 18.71
C GLY A 41 8.15 10.59 20.02
N PRO A 42 7.23 10.22 20.94
CA PRO A 42 6.61 11.17 21.84
C PRO A 42 7.42 11.36 23.13
N ASP A 43 7.99 12.55 23.33
CA ASP A 43 8.49 12.98 24.63
C ASP A 43 7.44 13.79 25.40
N SER A 44 7.22 13.32 26.61
CA SER A 44 6.31 13.80 27.64
C SER A 44 6.70 15.16 28.21
N ASN A 45 5.67 15.98 28.44
CA ASN A 45 5.64 17.14 29.34
C ASN A 45 6.37 18.43 28.91
N ALA A 46 5.74 19.17 27.99
CA ALA A 46 5.71 20.64 28.04
C ALA A 46 4.60 21.15 27.10
N HIS A 47 3.42 21.51 27.64
CA HIS A 47 2.56 22.59 27.15
C HIS A 47 1.32 22.68 28.05
N GLU A 48 1.51 23.38 29.17
CA GLU A 48 0.41 24.07 29.83
C GLU A 48 0.08 25.32 28.99
N LYS A 49 -1.23 25.49 28.70
CA LYS A 49 -1.87 26.59 27.96
C LYS A 49 -1.66 26.60 26.44
N ASP A 50 -2.50 25.82 25.76
CA ASP A 50 -3.38 26.31 24.67
C ASP A 50 -4.19 25.15 24.05
N GLN A 51 -4.84 24.35 24.90
CA GLN A 51 -5.92 23.47 24.45
C GLN A 51 -7.24 24.25 24.47
N ALA A 52 -7.55 24.89 23.33
CA ALA A 52 -8.92 25.22 22.98
C ALA A 52 -9.70 23.89 22.83
N LYS A 53 -10.31 23.51 23.94
CA LYS A 53 -11.23 22.39 24.14
C LYS A 53 -12.34 22.44 23.08
N TRP A 54 -12.20 21.68 21.99
CA TRP A 54 -13.35 21.32 21.15
C TRP A 54 -14.24 20.38 21.97
N ASN A 55 -15.15 20.99 22.71
CA ASN A 55 -16.23 20.31 23.40
C ASN A 55 -17.19 19.77 22.31
N PRO A 56 -17.64 18.51 22.37
CA PRO A 56 -18.63 17.99 21.44
C PRO A 56 -19.99 18.62 21.79
N PHE A 57 -20.24 19.83 21.29
CA PHE A 57 -21.47 20.58 21.55
C PHE A 57 -22.63 20.17 20.62
N PHE A 58 -22.56 19.00 19.98
CA PHE A 58 -23.62 18.52 19.07
C PHE A 58 -24.66 17.60 19.71
N LEU A 59 -24.56 17.28 21.01
CA LEU A 59 -25.53 16.41 21.68
C LEU A 59 -26.01 16.89 23.07
N SER A 60 -25.96 18.19 23.35
CA SER A 60 -26.68 18.71 24.52
C SER A 60 -27.31 20.07 24.25
N ASN A 61 -28.63 20.04 24.16
CA ASN A 61 -29.57 21.14 24.39
C ASN A 61 -29.60 22.26 23.31
N PRO A 62 -30.63 22.30 22.43
CA PRO A 62 -30.71 23.23 21.29
C PRO A 62 -31.11 24.67 21.68
N GLY A 63 -31.06 25.04 22.97
CA GLY A 63 -31.78 26.20 23.49
C GLY A 63 -31.05 27.55 23.52
N HIS A 64 -29.73 27.63 23.34
CA HIS A 64 -29.00 28.87 23.70
C HIS A 64 -27.99 29.42 22.68
N ALA A 65 -27.55 28.66 21.66
CA ALA A 65 -26.65 29.21 20.61
C ALA A 65 -27.41 29.74 19.38
N ILE A 66 -28.71 29.44 19.25
CA ILE A 66 -29.63 30.10 18.30
C ILE A 66 -30.22 31.40 18.92
N ALA A 67 -29.88 31.71 20.18
CA ALA A 67 -30.45 32.85 20.91
C ALA A 67 -29.82 34.21 20.56
N ILE A 68 -28.86 34.28 19.63
CA ILE A 68 -28.46 35.54 19.01
C ILE A 68 -29.32 35.72 17.75
N ARG A 69 -30.36 36.56 17.91
CA ARG A 69 -31.35 37.09 16.93
C ARG A 69 -32.77 36.49 16.90
N ILE A 70 -33.25 35.68 17.85
CA ILE A 70 -34.71 35.42 17.94
C ILE A 70 -35.45 36.52 18.72
N LYS A 71 -34.84 37.12 19.75
CA LYS A 71 -35.50 38.18 20.54
C LYS A 71 -35.78 39.49 19.77
N GLU A 72 -35.04 39.75 18.69
CA GLU A 72 -35.33 40.87 17.77
C GLU A 72 -36.36 40.49 16.69
N LEU A 73 -36.60 39.20 16.48
CA LEU A 73 -37.62 38.66 15.57
C LEU A 73 -39.02 38.64 16.22
N ASP A 74 -39.10 38.52 17.55
CA ASP A 74 -40.37 38.68 18.29
C ASP A 74 -40.96 40.10 18.20
N GLN A 75 -40.13 41.11 17.92
CA GLN A 75 -40.62 42.46 17.64
C GLN A 75 -41.29 42.59 16.25
N CYS A 76 -41.07 41.62 15.34
CA CYS A 76 -41.73 41.58 14.02
C CYS A 76 -43.01 40.72 14.00
N CYS A 77 -43.14 39.72 14.87
CA CYS A 77 -44.31 38.83 14.89
C CYS A 77 -45.48 39.33 15.77
N CYS A 78 -45.26 40.31 16.65
CA CYS A 78 -46.29 40.86 17.57
C CYS A 78 -46.83 42.24 17.19
N ALA A 79 -46.36 42.84 16.10
CA ALA A 79 -47.12 43.89 15.43
C ALA A 79 -48.10 43.19 14.48
N ASN A 80 -49.28 43.77 14.22
CA ASN A 80 -50.24 43.29 13.21
C ASN A 80 -49.66 43.41 11.77
N VAL A 81 -48.48 42.85 11.54
CA VAL A 81 -47.77 42.86 10.26
C VAL A 81 -48.19 41.61 9.53
N PRO A 82 -48.82 41.75 8.35
CA PRO A 82 -49.23 40.58 7.59
C PRO A 82 -47.97 39.82 7.11
N CYS A 83 -47.98 38.48 7.21
CA CYS A 83 -46.87 37.61 6.79
C CYS A 83 -46.39 37.90 5.36
N ILE A 84 -47.28 38.45 4.52
CA ILE A 84 -46.97 38.85 3.15
C ILE A 84 -45.90 39.94 3.06
N SER A 85 -45.84 40.85 4.05
CA SER A 85 -44.83 41.92 4.10
C SER A 85 -43.44 41.35 4.38
N ILE A 86 -43.35 40.34 5.24
CA ILE A 86 -42.10 39.66 5.59
C ILE A 86 -41.58 38.87 4.37
N VAL A 87 -42.46 38.13 3.69
CA VAL A 87 -42.09 37.38 2.48
C VAL A 87 -41.65 38.34 1.37
N LYS A 88 -42.34 39.48 1.21
CA LYS A 88 -41.99 40.50 0.24
C LYS A 88 -40.61 41.11 0.50
N GLU A 89 -40.34 41.52 1.74
CA GLU A 89 -39.05 42.06 2.15
C GLU A 89 -37.91 41.05 1.93
N TYR A 90 -38.15 39.77 2.24
CA TYR A 90 -37.18 38.71 1.97
C TYR A 90 -36.94 38.49 0.46
N CYS A 91 -38.00 38.42 -0.35
CA CYS A 91 -37.88 38.22 -1.80
C CYS A 91 -37.23 39.42 -2.51
N GLU A 92 -37.43 40.63 -2.02
CA GLU A 92 -36.79 41.85 -2.55
C GLU A 92 -35.31 41.98 -2.17
N SER A 93 -34.94 41.49 -0.98
CA SER A 93 -33.56 41.51 -0.47
C SER A 93 -32.75 40.26 -0.84
N SER A 94 -33.39 39.20 -1.35
CA SER A 94 -32.73 37.96 -1.73
C SER A 94 -31.83 38.11 -2.96
N SER A 95 -30.72 37.39 -2.98
CA SER A 95 -29.85 37.24 -4.15
C SER A 95 -30.45 36.28 -5.21
N LEU A 96 -31.54 35.58 -4.89
CA LEU A 96 -32.25 34.72 -5.82
C LEU A 96 -33.03 35.57 -6.84
N HIS A 97 -32.43 35.74 -8.02
CA HIS A 97 -32.90 36.63 -9.08
C HIS A 97 -34.40 36.50 -9.41
N GLY A 98 -34.92 35.26 -9.45
CA GLY A 98 -36.32 35.02 -9.78
C GLY A 98 -37.33 35.35 -8.67
N LEU A 99 -36.91 35.40 -7.40
CA LEU A 99 -37.83 35.62 -6.28
C LEU A 99 -38.29 37.08 -6.18
N ARG A 100 -37.42 38.04 -6.48
CA ARG A 100 -37.75 39.47 -6.53
C ARG A 100 -38.94 39.76 -7.45
N TYR A 101 -38.98 39.06 -8.58
CA TYR A 101 -40.00 39.23 -9.61
C TYR A 101 -41.37 38.65 -9.26
N ILE A 102 -41.45 37.82 -8.21
CA ILE A 102 -42.71 37.26 -7.69
C ILE A 102 -43.43 38.30 -6.82
N THR A 103 -42.67 39.10 -6.04
CA THR A 103 -43.21 40.04 -5.04
C THR A 103 -43.19 41.51 -5.48
N GLU A 104 -42.67 41.81 -6.68
CA GLU A 104 -42.60 43.16 -7.24
C GLU A 104 -43.98 43.81 -7.41
N ASP A 105 -44.11 45.07 -6.95
CA ASP A 105 -45.33 45.86 -7.06
C ASP A 105 -45.62 46.26 -8.51
N GLY A 106 -46.89 46.32 -8.88
CA GLY A 106 -47.32 46.77 -10.22
C GLY A 106 -47.23 45.73 -11.34
N ARG A 107 -46.78 44.49 -11.05
CA ARG A 107 -46.72 43.39 -12.02
C ARG A 107 -48.05 42.65 -12.18
N HIS A 108 -48.40 42.29 -13.41
CA HIS A 108 -49.61 41.53 -13.73
C HIS A 108 -49.56 40.10 -13.14
N TRP A 109 -50.73 39.56 -12.76
CA TRP A 109 -50.82 38.26 -12.07
C TRP A 109 -50.29 37.07 -12.90
N THR A 110 -50.42 37.13 -14.23
CA THR A 110 -49.88 36.09 -15.13
C THR A 110 -48.36 36.03 -15.12
N GLU A 111 -47.70 37.19 -15.07
CA GLU A 111 -46.24 37.27 -14.99
C GLU A 111 -45.75 36.71 -13.66
N ARG A 112 -46.47 36.97 -12.56
CA ARG A 112 -46.14 36.38 -11.25
C ARG A 112 -46.22 34.85 -11.26
N ILE A 113 -47.27 34.29 -11.89
CA ILE A 113 -47.39 32.83 -12.06
C ILE A 113 -46.24 32.26 -12.89
N LEU A 114 -45.86 32.96 -13.97
CA LEU A 114 -44.73 32.56 -14.80
C LEU A 114 -43.42 32.54 -13.99
N TRP A 115 -43.16 33.58 -13.18
CA TRP A 115 -41.96 33.62 -12.33
C TRP A 115 -41.96 32.54 -11.25
N VAL A 116 -43.11 32.25 -10.63
CA VAL A 116 -43.25 31.11 -9.70
C VAL A 116 -42.91 29.80 -10.42
N PHE A 117 -43.49 29.58 -11.60
CA PHE A 117 -43.22 28.38 -12.39
C PHE A 117 -41.74 28.23 -12.76
N LEU A 118 -41.09 29.30 -13.25
CA LEU A 118 -39.68 29.28 -13.61
C LEU A 118 -38.77 29.01 -12.40
N CYS A 119 -39.05 29.64 -11.25
CA CYS A 119 -38.32 29.40 -10.00
C CYS A 119 -38.47 27.95 -9.51
N THR A 120 -39.69 27.42 -9.53
CA THR A 120 -39.96 26.03 -9.14
C THR A 120 -39.28 25.05 -10.10
N MET A 121 -39.37 25.28 -11.41
CA MET A 121 -38.70 24.43 -12.41
C MET A 121 -37.18 24.45 -12.22
N GLY A 122 -36.59 25.62 -12.00
CA GLY A 122 -35.15 25.76 -11.72
C GLY A 122 -34.71 24.98 -10.48
N PHE A 123 -35.50 25.00 -9.40
CA PHE A 123 -35.21 24.23 -8.19
C PHE A 123 -35.25 22.72 -8.43
N VAL A 124 -36.27 22.22 -9.14
CA VAL A 124 -36.39 20.80 -9.48
C VAL A 124 -35.23 20.35 -10.37
N LEU A 125 -34.88 21.12 -11.40
CA LEU A 125 -33.73 20.81 -12.26
C LEU A 125 -32.41 20.81 -11.48
N THR A 126 -32.25 21.74 -10.54
CA THR A 126 -31.06 21.81 -9.68
C THR A 126 -30.90 20.52 -8.86
N ILE A 127 -31.97 20.04 -8.22
CA ILE A 127 -31.94 18.77 -7.48
C ILE A 127 -31.63 17.60 -8.42
N TYR A 128 -32.26 17.57 -9.60
CA TYR A 128 -32.03 16.52 -10.61
C TYR A 128 -30.56 16.43 -11.03
N PHE A 129 -29.87 17.56 -11.21
CA PHE A 129 -28.44 17.58 -11.56
C PHE A 129 -27.51 17.29 -10.37
N ILE A 130 -27.88 17.69 -9.15
CA ILE A 130 -27.05 17.44 -7.95
C ILE A 130 -27.03 15.96 -7.58
N TYR A 131 -28.15 15.25 -7.72
CA TYR A 131 -28.27 13.85 -7.33
C TYR A 131 -27.18 12.92 -7.91
N PRO A 132 -26.92 12.87 -9.24
CA PRO A 132 -25.89 12.00 -9.81
C PRO A 132 -24.47 12.42 -9.41
N ILE A 133 -24.22 13.71 -9.21
CA ILE A 133 -22.91 14.22 -8.75
C ILE A 133 -22.65 13.71 -7.33
N TRP A 134 -23.65 13.82 -6.45
CA TRP A 134 -23.57 13.35 -5.08
C TRP A 134 -23.45 11.83 -4.99
N ALA A 135 -24.22 11.09 -5.80
CA ALA A 135 -24.12 9.63 -5.88
C ALA A 135 -22.71 9.19 -6.32
N LYS A 136 -22.16 9.81 -7.38
CA LYS A 136 -20.79 9.54 -7.85
C LYS A 136 -19.75 9.83 -6.76
N TRP A 137 -19.91 10.91 -6.02
CA TRP A 137 -19.01 11.28 -4.93
C TRP A 137 -19.03 10.24 -3.80
N ASN A 138 -20.20 9.73 -3.42
CA ASN A 138 -20.32 8.71 -2.38
C ASN A 138 -19.79 7.35 -2.81
N GLU A 139 -20.03 6.94 -4.06
CA GLU A 139 -19.57 5.65 -4.56
C GLU A 139 -18.07 5.64 -4.87
N LYS A 140 -17.53 6.78 -5.36
CA LYS A 140 -16.15 6.90 -5.86
C LYS A 140 -15.54 8.23 -5.42
N PRO A 141 -15.16 8.36 -4.13
CA PRO A 141 -14.62 9.60 -3.59
C PRO A 141 -13.21 9.94 -4.09
N THR A 142 -12.53 9.00 -4.77
CA THR A 142 -11.14 9.17 -5.21
C THR A 142 -11.04 9.12 -6.73
N ILE A 143 -10.37 10.13 -7.30
CA ILE A 143 -9.93 10.13 -8.70
C ILE A 143 -8.45 9.75 -8.71
N THR A 144 -8.09 8.74 -9.48
CA THR A 144 -6.71 8.34 -9.70
C THR A 144 -6.28 8.73 -11.11
N THR A 145 -5.15 9.41 -11.24
CA THR A 145 -4.51 9.75 -12.51
C THR A 145 -3.08 9.26 -12.47
N LEU A 146 -2.53 8.91 -13.64
CA LEU A 146 -1.09 8.62 -13.76
C LEU A 146 -0.35 9.95 -13.76
N ASP A 147 0.66 10.08 -12.89
CA ASP A 147 1.46 11.30 -12.77
C ASP A 147 2.43 11.43 -13.98
N SER A 148 3.08 10.32 -14.35
CA SER A 148 3.83 10.23 -15.60
C SER A 148 4.03 8.78 -16.04
N THR A 149 4.22 8.55 -17.35
CA THR A 149 4.62 7.26 -17.92
C THR A 149 6.09 7.21 -18.33
N ASP A 150 6.81 8.33 -18.21
CA ASP A 150 8.13 8.54 -18.79
C ASP A 150 9.25 8.46 -17.73
N HIS A 151 9.00 7.74 -16.62
CA HIS A 151 10.04 7.50 -15.62
C HIS A 151 11.16 6.64 -16.22
N PRO A 152 12.41 7.13 -16.20
CA PRO A 152 13.51 6.39 -16.79
C PRO A 152 13.81 5.11 -16.00
N VAL A 153 14.07 4.01 -16.71
CA VAL A 153 14.27 2.68 -16.10
C VAL A 153 15.47 2.63 -15.14
N TRP A 154 16.48 3.47 -15.34
CA TRP A 154 17.68 3.51 -14.48
C TRP A 154 17.47 4.21 -13.13
N GLU A 155 16.35 4.92 -12.96
CA GLU A 155 15.97 5.56 -11.68
C GLU A 155 15.08 4.64 -10.83
N ILE A 156 14.68 3.49 -11.37
CA ILE A 156 13.86 2.50 -10.66
C ILE A 156 14.78 1.50 -9.97
N ASP A 157 14.64 1.40 -8.65
CA ASP A 157 15.35 0.40 -7.86
C ASP A 157 15.00 -1.02 -8.33
N PHE A 158 16.03 -1.85 -8.49
CA PHE A 158 15.82 -3.23 -8.87
C PHE A 158 15.10 -4.00 -7.76
N PRO A 159 14.11 -4.84 -8.07
CA PRO A 159 13.35 -5.52 -7.03
C PRO A 159 14.18 -6.58 -6.30
N ALA A 160 13.70 -6.98 -5.13
CA ALA A 160 14.19 -8.17 -4.46
C ALA A 160 13.83 -9.43 -5.27
N VAL A 161 14.81 -10.30 -5.49
CA VAL A 161 14.60 -11.58 -6.20
C VAL A 161 14.76 -12.72 -5.20
N THR A 162 13.71 -13.52 -5.02
CA THR A 162 13.75 -14.70 -4.13
C THR A 162 13.56 -15.98 -4.92
N VAL A 163 14.53 -16.89 -4.78
CA VAL A 163 14.52 -18.22 -5.41
C VAL A 163 14.39 -19.28 -4.33
N CYS A 164 13.32 -20.08 -4.39
CA CYS A 164 13.06 -21.15 -3.45
C CYS A 164 13.34 -22.51 -4.09
N PRO A 165 14.08 -23.41 -3.43
CA PRO A 165 14.29 -24.76 -3.95
C PRO A 165 12.96 -25.54 -3.92
N ALA A 166 12.69 -26.29 -4.98
CA ALA A 166 11.55 -27.21 -5.05
C ALA A 166 11.73 -28.37 -4.04
N ASN A 167 12.95 -28.89 -3.94
CA ASN A 167 13.31 -29.84 -2.91
C ASN A 167 13.72 -29.10 -1.62
N LYS A 168 12.92 -29.24 -0.56
CA LYS A 168 13.18 -28.60 0.74
C LYS A 168 14.27 -29.29 1.56
N VAL A 169 14.61 -30.54 1.23
CA VAL A 169 15.46 -31.40 2.06
C VAL A 169 16.46 -32.17 1.20
N VAL A 170 17.74 -31.92 1.42
CA VAL A 170 18.82 -32.71 0.86
C VAL A 170 19.07 -33.91 1.77
N ARG A 171 18.90 -35.12 1.22
CA ARG A 171 19.00 -36.36 1.99
C ARG A 171 20.33 -36.53 2.71
N SER A 172 21.45 -36.26 2.03
CA SER A 172 22.79 -36.36 2.63
C SER A 172 22.96 -35.39 3.81
N LYS A 173 22.53 -34.13 3.65
CA LYS A 173 22.55 -33.14 4.74
C LYS A 173 21.68 -33.58 5.92
N PHE A 174 20.49 -34.12 5.66
CA PHE A 174 19.63 -34.67 6.71
C PHE A 174 20.29 -35.81 7.50
N GLU A 175 20.88 -36.79 6.81
CA GLU A 175 21.57 -37.92 7.44
C GLU A 175 22.79 -37.46 8.26
N ASP A 176 23.50 -36.44 7.77
CA ASP A 176 24.63 -35.83 8.47
C ASP A 176 24.22 -35.03 9.71
N VAL A 177 23.19 -34.21 9.60
CA VAL A 177 22.65 -33.44 10.73
C VAL A 177 22.10 -34.39 11.80
N TYR A 178 21.38 -35.43 11.40
CA TYR A 178 20.85 -36.45 12.32
C TYR A 178 21.96 -37.10 13.15
N ARG A 179 23.08 -37.45 12.49
CA ARG A 179 24.24 -38.08 13.13
C ARG A 179 24.99 -37.14 14.07
N LYS A 180 25.10 -35.85 13.71
CA LYS A 180 25.90 -34.86 14.47
C LYS A 180 25.17 -34.29 15.69
N GLN A 181 23.85 -34.16 15.65
CA GLN A 181 23.08 -33.40 16.64
C GLN A 181 22.43 -34.25 17.74
N GLY A 182 22.85 -35.51 17.91
CA GLY A 182 22.42 -36.31 19.07
C GLY A 182 20.92 -36.63 19.13
N TRP A 183 20.16 -36.48 18.03
CA TRP A 183 18.70 -36.68 18.00
C TRP A 183 18.21 -38.00 18.63
N LYS A 184 19.00 -39.07 18.47
CA LYS A 184 18.72 -40.37 19.08
C LYS A 184 19.05 -40.42 20.58
N ASN A 185 20.20 -39.87 20.98
CA ASN A 185 20.75 -40.03 22.32
C ASN A 185 20.13 -39.02 23.31
N ASP A 186 19.91 -37.79 22.85
CA ASP A 186 19.48 -36.68 23.71
C ASP A 186 17.95 -36.61 23.82
N TYR A 187 17.23 -37.04 22.79
CA TYR A 187 15.77 -36.91 22.68
C TYR A 187 15.04 -38.24 22.46
N GLY A 188 15.77 -39.35 22.27
CA GLY A 188 15.16 -40.64 21.96
C GLY A 188 14.48 -40.70 20.58
N ILE A 189 14.74 -39.75 19.69
CA ILE A 189 14.02 -39.63 18.40
C ILE A 189 14.68 -40.52 17.34
N SER A 190 13.90 -41.47 16.84
CA SER A 190 14.28 -42.27 15.68
C SER A 190 14.35 -41.43 14.41
N GLN A 191 15.31 -41.74 13.53
CA GLN A 191 15.46 -41.09 12.22
C GLN A 191 14.17 -41.12 11.40
N ASN A 192 13.41 -42.22 11.50
CA ASN A 192 12.13 -42.38 10.80
C ASN A 192 11.07 -41.40 11.30
N ASN A 193 11.02 -41.15 12.61
CA ASN A 193 10.07 -40.21 13.20
C ASN A 193 10.42 -38.77 12.79
N LEU A 194 11.71 -38.42 12.81
CA LEU A 194 12.17 -37.11 12.35
C LEU A 194 11.93 -36.90 10.85
N LYS A 195 12.15 -37.94 10.03
CA LYS A 195 11.85 -37.92 8.61
C LYS A 195 10.36 -37.71 8.34
N ARG A 196 9.47 -38.47 9.00
CA ARG A 196 8.01 -38.31 8.88
C ARG A 196 7.55 -36.92 9.32
N LEU A 197 8.17 -36.36 10.34
CA LEU A 197 7.92 -34.99 10.81
C LEU A 197 8.29 -33.94 9.75
N ILE A 198 9.45 -34.09 9.13
CA ILE A 198 9.87 -33.23 8.01
C ILE A 198 8.94 -33.36 6.81
N GLU A 199 8.58 -34.59 6.41
CA GLU A 199 7.65 -34.85 5.31
C GLU A 199 6.29 -34.20 5.56
N MET A 200 5.74 -34.34 6.77
CA MET A 200 4.50 -33.68 7.16
C MET A 200 4.59 -32.16 6.98
N MET A 201 5.67 -31.53 7.45
CA MET A 201 5.85 -30.07 7.31
C MET A 201 6.00 -29.60 5.86
N VAL A 202 6.70 -30.38 5.03
CA VAL A 202 6.92 -30.04 3.61
C VAL A 202 5.63 -30.24 2.79
N HIS A 203 4.83 -31.25 3.13
CA HIS A 203 3.63 -31.62 2.38
C HIS A 203 2.33 -31.00 2.91
N PHE A 204 2.39 -30.15 3.94
CA PHE A 204 1.19 -29.51 4.54
C PHE A 204 0.39 -28.60 3.59
N LYS A 205 0.88 -28.35 2.37
CA LYS A 205 0.20 -27.52 1.36
C LYS A 205 -1.12 -28.13 0.84
N SER A 206 -1.44 -29.39 1.12
CA SER A 206 -2.69 -30.04 0.69
C SER A 206 -3.34 -30.84 1.82
N MET A 207 -4.48 -30.37 2.33
CA MET A 207 -5.30 -31.11 3.30
C MET A 207 -6.01 -32.34 2.70
N ASN A 208 -6.03 -32.48 1.37
CA ASN A 208 -6.86 -33.47 0.69
C ASN A 208 -6.26 -34.89 0.62
N GLY A 209 -5.10 -35.14 1.23
CA GLY A 209 -4.42 -36.43 1.16
C GLY A 209 -3.50 -36.77 2.34
N VAL A 210 -3.57 -36.00 3.42
CA VAL A 210 -2.79 -36.28 4.63
C VAL A 210 -3.64 -37.15 5.56
N ASP A 211 -3.27 -38.42 5.65
CA ASP A 211 -3.80 -39.32 6.68
C ASP A 211 -3.35 -38.81 8.06
N MET A 212 -4.25 -38.13 8.76
CA MET A 212 -3.95 -37.51 10.06
C MET A 212 -3.64 -38.57 11.12
N ASP A 213 -4.18 -39.79 11.00
CA ASP A 213 -3.90 -40.89 11.91
C ASP A 213 -2.44 -41.36 11.79
N LYS A 214 -1.84 -41.20 10.61
CA LYS A 214 -0.43 -41.47 10.35
C LYS A 214 0.51 -40.48 11.05
N TYR A 215 0.06 -39.37 11.64
CA TYR A 215 0.95 -38.38 12.23
C TYR A 215 0.59 -37.98 13.67
N GLN A 216 -0.38 -38.65 14.29
CA GLN A 216 -0.78 -38.39 15.68
C GLN A 216 0.38 -38.57 16.67
N ASP A 217 1.25 -39.55 16.43
CA ASP A 217 2.45 -39.83 17.24
C ASP A 217 3.52 -38.74 17.16
N LEU A 218 3.47 -37.86 16.15
CA LEU A 218 4.45 -36.80 15.95
C LEU A 218 4.14 -35.52 16.73
N GLN A 219 2.93 -35.35 17.26
CA GLN A 219 2.59 -34.18 18.08
C GLN A 219 3.51 -34.09 19.30
N GLN A 220 3.70 -35.21 20.01
CA GLN A 220 4.61 -35.29 21.15
C GLN A 220 6.07 -35.01 20.76
N VAL A 221 6.48 -35.38 19.54
CA VAL A 221 7.82 -35.10 19.02
C VAL A 221 8.00 -33.59 18.76
N ILE A 222 6.99 -32.91 18.22
CA ILE A 222 7.03 -31.45 17.99
C ILE A 222 7.16 -30.70 19.32
N GLU A 223 6.37 -31.08 20.32
CA GLU A 223 6.40 -30.49 21.66
C GLU A 223 7.77 -30.66 22.33
N LEU A 224 8.39 -31.83 22.17
CA LEU A 224 9.68 -32.16 22.78
C LEU A 224 10.87 -31.41 22.14
N ILE A 225 10.84 -31.18 20.82
CA ILE A 225 11.92 -30.51 20.09
C ILE A 225 11.77 -28.98 20.16
N GLY A 226 10.53 -28.51 20.05
CA GLY A 226 10.19 -27.10 19.88
C GLY A 226 10.43 -26.57 18.46
N MET A 227 9.73 -25.50 18.12
CA MET A 227 9.75 -24.90 16.77
C MET A 227 11.09 -24.26 16.38
N THR A 228 11.90 -23.84 17.35
CA THR A 228 13.19 -23.18 17.11
C THR A 228 14.23 -24.14 16.55
N LYS A 229 14.40 -25.30 17.18
CA LYS A 229 15.29 -26.37 16.70
C LYS A 229 14.80 -26.95 15.37
N LEU A 230 13.49 -27.09 15.21
CA LEU A 230 12.90 -27.55 13.96
C LEU A 230 13.16 -26.58 12.79
N THR A 231 13.05 -25.28 13.07
CA THR A 231 13.40 -24.22 12.11
C THR A 231 14.89 -24.27 11.77
N LYS A 232 15.78 -24.47 12.76
CA LYS A 232 17.22 -24.62 12.52
C LYS A 232 17.56 -25.87 11.70
N LEU A 233 16.93 -27.00 12.02
CA LEU A 233 17.05 -28.24 11.24
C LEU A 233 16.67 -28.01 9.78
N MET A 234 15.53 -27.37 9.52
CA MET A 234 15.09 -27.04 8.17
C MET A 234 16.06 -26.11 7.42
N ALA A 235 16.71 -25.18 8.12
CA ALA A 235 17.75 -24.32 7.55
C ALA A 235 19.04 -25.07 7.21
N GLU A 236 19.37 -26.13 7.94
CA GLU A 236 20.60 -26.91 7.72
C GLU A 236 20.43 -27.99 6.65
N VAL A 237 19.23 -28.54 6.49
CA VAL A 237 18.97 -29.62 5.53
C VAL A 237 18.57 -29.13 4.14
N MET A 238 18.32 -27.83 3.96
CA MET A 238 18.02 -27.26 2.64
C MET A 238 19.25 -27.27 1.70
N PRO A 239 19.04 -27.23 0.38
CA PRO A 239 20.11 -26.88 -0.57
C PRO A 239 20.65 -25.49 -0.24
N SER A 240 21.97 -25.31 -0.25
CA SER A 240 22.54 -23.97 -0.03
C SER A 240 22.38 -23.10 -1.28
N CYS A 241 22.49 -21.78 -1.13
CA CYS A 241 22.22 -20.85 -2.24
C CYS A 241 23.23 -21.00 -3.39
N ASP A 242 24.47 -21.37 -3.09
CA ASP A 242 25.51 -21.68 -4.08
C ASP A 242 25.30 -23.00 -4.81
N GLU A 243 24.63 -23.98 -4.17
CA GLU A 243 24.21 -25.23 -4.83
C GLU A 243 22.97 -25.01 -5.72
N LEU A 244 22.08 -24.10 -5.31
CA LEU A 244 20.84 -23.80 -6.02
C LEU A 244 21.06 -22.86 -7.21
N ILE A 245 21.91 -21.85 -7.06
CA ILE A 245 22.13 -20.78 -8.03
C ILE A 245 23.60 -20.80 -8.46
N LEU A 246 23.87 -21.41 -9.61
CA LEU A 246 25.24 -21.71 -10.06
C LEU A 246 25.97 -20.54 -10.71
N ARG A 247 25.24 -19.60 -11.32
CA ARG A 247 25.81 -18.44 -12.03
C ARG A 247 24.95 -17.21 -11.84
N CYS A 248 25.58 -16.12 -11.43
CA CYS A 248 24.93 -14.84 -11.20
C CYS A 248 25.57 -13.78 -12.09
N TRP A 249 24.74 -13.10 -12.87
CA TRP A 249 25.15 -11.98 -13.69
C TRP A 249 24.34 -10.75 -13.27
N TRP A 250 25.03 -9.75 -12.72
CA TRP A 250 24.41 -8.57 -12.14
C TRP A 250 25.14 -7.32 -12.61
N GLN A 251 24.39 -6.34 -13.14
CA GLN A 251 24.93 -5.09 -13.70
C GLN A 251 26.10 -5.31 -14.68
N GLY A 252 26.01 -6.34 -15.53
CA GLY A 252 27.05 -6.68 -16.51
C GLY A 252 28.28 -7.40 -15.93
N GLN A 253 28.34 -7.64 -14.62
CA GLN A 253 29.45 -8.31 -13.95
C GLN A 253 29.06 -9.70 -13.43
N ILE A 254 29.92 -10.69 -13.68
CA ILE A 254 29.76 -12.04 -13.14
C ILE A 254 30.10 -11.97 -11.66
N ASN A 255 29.11 -12.27 -10.82
CA ASN A 255 29.22 -12.21 -9.37
C ASN A 255 29.13 -13.61 -8.77
N ASN A 256 29.75 -13.78 -7.60
CA ASN A 256 29.57 -15.01 -6.83
C ASN A 256 28.15 -15.02 -6.23
N CYS A 257 27.36 -16.05 -6.56
CA CYS A 257 25.99 -16.15 -6.06
C CYS A 257 25.92 -16.24 -4.54
N ALA A 258 26.90 -16.89 -3.90
CA ALA A 258 26.98 -17.03 -2.46
C ALA A 258 27.19 -15.70 -1.72
N SER A 259 27.72 -14.68 -2.40
CA SER A 259 27.97 -13.36 -1.78
C SER A 259 26.82 -12.38 -1.94
N ILE A 260 25.93 -12.58 -2.92
CA ILE A 260 24.82 -11.66 -3.19
C ILE A 260 23.45 -12.22 -2.78
N PHE A 261 23.32 -13.54 -2.69
CA PHE A 261 22.12 -14.18 -2.17
C PHE A 261 22.29 -14.54 -0.70
N GLU A 262 21.28 -14.21 0.09
CA GLU A 262 21.19 -14.59 1.50
C GLU A 262 20.01 -15.53 1.74
N VAL A 263 20.14 -16.42 2.73
CA VAL A 263 19.06 -17.32 3.12
C VAL A 263 18.03 -16.54 3.95
N ARG A 264 16.78 -16.51 3.48
CA ARG A 264 15.63 -15.93 4.20
C ARG A 264 14.53 -16.96 4.42
N LYS A 265 13.84 -16.86 5.56
CA LYS A 265 12.65 -17.65 5.86
C LYS A 265 11.43 -17.02 5.17
N THR A 266 10.68 -17.85 4.45
CA THR A 266 9.46 -17.46 3.70
C THR A 266 8.32 -18.44 3.99
N ASN A 267 7.15 -18.20 3.40
CA ASN A 267 6.01 -19.11 3.47
C ASN A 267 6.29 -20.46 2.78
N ASP A 268 7.21 -20.51 1.82
CA ASP A 268 7.65 -21.74 1.15
C ASP A 268 8.88 -22.38 1.83
N GLY A 269 9.18 -21.98 3.08
CA GLY A 269 10.37 -22.42 3.81
C GLY A 269 11.56 -21.49 3.58
N PHE A 270 12.77 -22.02 3.68
CA PHE A 270 13.98 -21.23 3.46
C PHE A 270 14.30 -21.09 1.98
N CYS A 271 14.59 -19.86 1.57
CA CYS A 271 14.85 -19.47 0.19
C CYS A 271 16.05 -18.54 0.10
N CYS A 272 16.58 -18.36 -1.11
CA CYS A 272 17.71 -17.49 -1.39
C CYS A 272 17.20 -16.17 -1.95
N THR A 273 17.47 -15.08 -1.25
CA THR A 273 16.98 -13.74 -1.59
C THR A 273 18.15 -12.81 -1.94
N PHE A 274 18.01 -12.10 -3.05
CA PHE A 274 18.90 -11.03 -3.51
C PHE A 274 18.18 -9.69 -3.43
N ASN A 275 18.92 -8.63 -3.07
CA ASN A 275 18.47 -7.24 -3.07
C ASN A 275 17.22 -6.96 -2.23
N ALA A 276 17.05 -7.65 -1.10
CA ALA A 276 15.96 -7.38 -0.17
C ALA A 276 16.43 -6.49 0.97
N ILE A 277 15.70 -5.40 1.20
CA ILE A 277 15.88 -4.54 2.37
C ILE A 277 15.52 -5.35 3.62
N LYS A 278 16.27 -5.17 4.71
CA LYS A 278 15.89 -5.77 6.00
C LYS A 278 14.73 -4.98 6.58
N LEU A 279 13.77 -5.65 7.19
CA LEU A 279 12.61 -4.99 7.78
C LEU A 279 13.00 -3.96 8.88
N SER A 280 14.18 -4.14 9.51
CA SER A 280 14.75 -3.18 10.45
C SER A 280 15.27 -1.90 9.80
N GLU A 281 15.60 -1.95 8.51
CA GLU A 281 16.15 -0.83 7.73
C GLU A 281 15.05 -0.14 6.89
N SER A 282 13.85 -0.72 6.80
CA SER A 282 12.71 -0.14 6.06
C SER A 282 11.78 0.73 6.92
N ILE A 283 12.14 0.97 8.18
CA ILE A 283 11.37 1.78 9.14
C ILE A 283 12.01 3.17 9.35
N ASP A 284 13.18 3.41 8.78
CA ASP A 284 13.88 4.71 8.82
C ASP A 284 13.59 5.56 7.57
#